data_AF-A0A5Q0M4L0-F1
#
_entry.id   AF-A0A5Q0M4L0-F1
#
_cell.length_a   1.000
_cell.length_b   1.000
_cell.length_c   1.000
_cell.angle_alpha   90.00
_cell.angle_beta   90.00
_cell.angle_gamma   90.00
#
_symmetry.space_group_name_H-M   'P 1'
#
loop_
_entity.id
_entity.type
_entity.pdbx_description
1 polymer ?
#
loop_
_entity_poly.entity_id
_entity_poly.type
_entity_poly.pdbx_seq_one_letter_code
_entity_poly.pdbx_strand_id
1 'polypeptide(L)'
;MKATFNPLVRVAWTSVTAGLVLAVSGCAATKDHYAAGEDAQQRQAFEAASEMKTGANIDTQATYLKVVGQMQQQGLWFASLAHIDALEQRWGITPDSTRVRADALRQTGQAEPAEAAYKRLLNTPQESAGYRGLGLLAGARGHYAEAVQLFKQAQRRTPTDALLLSDLGYASLRAGQLEEARLPLMQALQLQPDSKQAQANVALYLEATHQPEQATALMDANRMPEATRAAVRAAALQMRAAAGSSAASAPASATLQRDEPTAPLPLALKPTRWAGMGGVRTAAQLNPSASAADARLSPNPTSPRGTP
;
A
#
# COMPACT_ATOMS: atom_id res chain seq x y z
N MET A 1 61.29 -69.77 -3.40
CA MET A 1 60.00 -69.03 -3.33
C MET A 1 59.74 -68.65 -1.88
N LYS A 2 59.21 -67.44 -1.67
CA LYS A 2 59.35 -66.61 -0.46
C LYS A 2 59.01 -67.30 0.88
N ALA A 3 60.07 -67.44 1.68
CA ALA A 3 60.21 -67.52 3.13
C ALA A 3 59.72 -66.21 3.80
N THR A 4 59.42 -66.01 5.09
CA THR A 4 59.54 -66.72 6.40
C THR A 4 58.88 -65.77 7.43
N PHE A 5 58.10 -66.27 8.41
CA PHE A 5 58.48 -66.52 9.81
C PHE A 5 58.44 -65.30 10.76
N ASN A 6 57.91 -65.59 11.95
CA ASN A 6 57.50 -64.81 13.12
C ASN A 6 58.76 -64.44 14.01
N PRO A 7 58.69 -64.27 15.35
CA PRO A 7 58.11 -63.28 16.28
C PRO A 7 59.20 -62.63 17.20
N LEU A 8 58.79 -62.00 18.33
CA LEU A 8 59.48 -61.91 19.66
C LEU A 8 59.96 -60.48 20.09
N VAL A 9 59.39 -59.86 21.16
CA VAL A 9 59.85 -59.84 22.60
C VAL A 9 60.79 -58.63 22.86
N ARG A 10 60.69 -57.72 23.87
CA ARG A 10 60.31 -57.64 25.31
C ARG A 10 59.78 -56.22 25.61
N VAL A 11 58.74 -56.01 26.42
CA VAL A 11 58.75 -55.82 27.89
C VAL A 11 59.87 -54.92 28.42
N ALA A 12 59.49 -53.73 28.91
CA ALA A 12 60.06 -53.12 30.11
C ALA A 12 58.98 -52.28 30.83
N TRP A 13 58.53 -52.80 31.97
CA TRP A 13 57.79 -52.11 33.02
C TRP A 13 58.77 -51.40 33.95
N THR A 14 58.40 -50.21 34.45
CA THR A 14 58.77 -49.52 35.73
C THR A 14 58.54 -48.02 35.52
N SER A 15 57.87 -47.17 36.31
CA SER A 15 57.16 -47.19 37.60
C SER A 15 56.42 -45.83 37.65
N VAL A 16 55.10 -45.74 37.82
CA VAL A 16 54.35 -45.41 39.06
C VAL A 16 54.85 -44.18 39.86
N THR A 17 53.89 -43.29 40.16
CA THR A 17 53.82 -42.12 41.11
C THR A 17 54.44 -40.80 40.63
N ALA A 18 53.86 -39.62 40.86
CA ALA A 18 52.61 -39.16 41.45
C ALA A 18 52.45 -37.66 41.06
N GLY A 19 51.22 -37.16 40.97
CA GLY A 19 51.01 -35.73 40.70
C GLY A 19 49.58 -35.36 40.34
N LEU A 20 48.65 -35.62 41.26
CA LEU A 20 47.33 -35.01 41.26
C LEU A 20 47.49 -33.47 41.29
N VAL A 21 47.17 -32.79 40.18
CA VAL A 21 46.79 -31.37 40.20
C VAL A 21 45.47 -31.25 39.48
N LEU A 22 44.40 -31.18 40.28
CA LEU A 22 43.12 -30.62 39.88
C LEU A 22 43.34 -29.16 39.49
N ALA A 23 43.26 -28.84 38.20
CA ALA A 23 43.03 -27.49 37.72
C ALA A 23 41.62 -27.44 37.14
N VAL A 24 40.67 -27.10 38.00
CA VAL A 24 39.38 -26.55 37.60
C VAL A 24 39.64 -25.17 37.03
N SER A 25 39.72 -25.07 35.71
CA SER A 25 39.70 -23.83 34.94
C SER A 25 38.89 -24.15 33.69
N GLY A 26 37.75 -23.58 33.39
CA GLY A 26 37.09 -22.39 33.89
C GLY A 26 36.14 -22.03 32.75
N CYS A 27 34.83 -22.05 33.03
CA CYS A 27 33.82 -21.58 32.10
C CYS A 27 34.00 -20.08 31.87
N ALA A 28 34.84 -19.68 30.91
CA ALA A 28 35.10 -18.27 30.61
C ALA A 28 35.47 -18.01 29.14
N ALA A 29 35.06 -18.87 28.20
CA ALA A 29 35.43 -18.73 26.78
C ALA A 29 34.26 -18.38 25.83
N THR A 30 33.06 -18.11 26.34
CA THR A 30 31.88 -17.84 25.49
C THR A 30 31.35 -16.40 25.55
N LYS A 31 31.87 -15.54 26.44
CA LYS A 31 31.43 -14.13 26.52
C LYS A 31 32.08 -13.24 25.46
N ASP A 32 33.34 -13.47 25.11
CA ASP A 32 34.07 -12.58 24.19
C ASP A 32 33.67 -12.78 22.72
N HIS A 33 33.17 -13.96 22.35
CA HIS A 33 32.69 -14.22 21.00
C HIS A 33 31.25 -13.73 20.74
N TYR A 34 30.47 -13.46 21.79
CA TYR A 34 29.13 -12.87 21.64
C TYR A 34 29.23 -11.33 21.48
N ALA A 35 30.07 -10.68 22.29
CA ALA A 35 30.29 -9.23 22.22
C ALA A 35 30.97 -8.80 20.91
N ALA A 36 31.95 -9.58 20.41
CA ALA A 36 32.60 -9.29 19.13
C ALA A 36 31.65 -9.47 17.92
N GLY A 37 30.66 -10.37 18.03
CA GLY A 37 29.64 -10.58 17.01
C GLY A 37 28.62 -9.44 16.95
N GLU A 38 28.17 -8.96 18.12
CA GLU A 38 27.26 -7.80 18.20
C GLU A 38 27.95 -6.50 17.75
N ASP A 39 29.22 -6.30 18.10
CA ASP A 39 30.01 -5.15 17.63
C ASP A 39 30.29 -5.23 16.12
N ALA A 40 30.58 -6.42 15.58
CA ALA A 40 30.78 -6.61 14.14
C ALA A 40 29.47 -6.46 13.36
N GLN A 41 28.35 -6.96 13.89
CA GLN A 41 27.03 -6.76 13.31
C GLN A 41 26.58 -5.31 13.42
N GLN A 42 26.88 -4.60 14.51
CA GLN A 42 26.59 -3.18 14.65
C GLN A 42 27.48 -2.33 13.73
N ARG A 43 28.76 -2.68 13.56
CA ARG A 43 29.63 -2.00 12.58
C ARG A 43 29.19 -2.28 11.17
N GLN A 44 28.83 -3.51 10.82
CA GLN A 44 28.27 -3.84 9.51
C GLN A 44 26.90 -3.21 9.28
N ALA A 45 26.06 -3.08 10.31
CA ALA A 45 24.77 -2.39 10.21
C ALA A 45 24.96 -0.87 10.11
N PHE A 46 25.95 -0.30 10.79
CA PHE A 46 26.33 1.10 10.68
C PHE A 46 26.99 1.40 9.33
N GLU A 47 27.86 0.50 8.84
CA GLU A 47 28.49 0.54 7.53
C GLU A 47 27.44 0.39 6.43
N ALA A 48 26.52 -0.57 6.52
CA ALA A 48 25.39 -0.71 5.61
C ALA A 48 24.44 0.50 5.67
N ALA A 49 24.19 1.08 6.85
CA ALA A 49 23.45 2.33 7.00
C ALA A 49 24.22 3.54 6.44
N SER A 50 25.56 3.50 6.47
CA SER A 50 26.44 4.51 5.90
C SER A 50 26.64 4.34 4.39
N GLU A 51 26.55 3.12 3.87
CA GLU A 51 26.53 2.78 2.45
C GLU A 51 25.17 3.09 1.85
N MET A 52 24.07 2.95 2.61
CA MET A 52 22.79 3.59 2.29
C MET A 52 22.89 5.12 2.26
N LYS A 53 23.88 5.69 2.97
CA LYS A 53 24.20 7.13 3.01
C LYS A 53 25.12 7.58 1.87
N THR A 54 25.83 6.67 1.19
CA THR A 54 26.82 6.99 0.12
C THR A 54 26.54 6.33 -1.23
N GLY A 55 25.59 5.38 -1.31
CA GLY A 55 25.20 4.63 -2.51
C GLY A 55 24.02 5.21 -3.29
N ALA A 56 23.94 6.53 -3.40
CA ALA A 56 23.29 7.25 -4.48
C ALA A 56 23.50 8.72 -4.19
N ASN A 57 24.08 9.47 -5.13
CA ASN A 57 24.04 10.93 -5.02
C ASN A 57 22.57 11.36 -5.20
N ILE A 58 21.82 11.35 -4.09
CA ILE A 58 20.47 11.92 -3.99
C ILE A 58 20.68 13.43 -3.94
N ASP A 59 21.11 14.00 -5.07
CA ASP A 59 21.56 15.39 -5.14
C ASP A 59 20.42 16.40 -5.13
N THR A 60 19.19 15.93 -5.38
CA THR A 60 18.03 16.79 -5.47
C THR A 60 17.03 16.50 -4.35
N GLN A 61 16.45 17.58 -3.84
CA GLN A 61 15.36 17.55 -2.86
C GLN A 61 14.21 16.61 -3.30
N ALA A 62 13.89 16.61 -4.60
CA ALA A 62 12.85 15.76 -5.18
C ALA A 62 13.16 14.26 -5.05
N THR A 63 14.43 13.85 -5.24
CA THR A 63 14.82 12.44 -5.09
C THR A 63 14.75 12.01 -3.63
N TYR A 64 15.10 12.90 -2.69
CA TYR A 64 15.03 12.61 -1.26
C TYR A 64 13.57 12.48 -0.77
N LEU A 65 12.66 13.29 -1.30
CA LEU A 65 11.21 13.14 -1.06
C LEU A 65 10.66 11.79 -1.55
N LYS A 66 11.21 11.24 -2.65
CA LYS A 66 10.84 9.89 -3.12
C LYS A 66 11.29 8.81 -2.15
N VAL A 67 12.49 8.93 -1.57
CA VAL A 67 12.97 8.00 -0.53
C VAL A 67 12.05 8.03 0.68
N VAL A 68 11.69 9.23 1.17
CA VAL A 68 10.70 9.37 2.24
C VAL A 68 9.38 8.69 1.87
N GLY A 69 8.88 8.91 0.65
CA GLY A 69 7.64 8.27 0.17
C GLY A 69 7.74 6.74 0.12
N GLN A 70 8.86 6.18 -0.30
CA GLN A 70 9.09 4.73 -0.32
C GLN A 70 9.10 4.14 1.09
N MET A 71 9.75 4.81 2.04
CA MET A 71 9.74 4.40 3.45
C MET A 71 8.33 4.38 4.01
N GLN A 72 7.52 5.40 3.69
CA GLN A 72 6.12 5.48 4.10
C GLN A 72 5.27 4.36 3.52
N GLN A 73 5.46 4.00 2.25
CA GLN A 73 4.78 2.85 1.63
C GLN A 73 5.14 1.51 2.30
N GLN A 74 6.35 1.40 2.85
CA GLN A 74 6.81 0.24 3.63
C GLN A 74 6.39 0.30 5.10
N GLY A 75 5.67 1.36 5.53
CA GLY A 75 5.24 1.54 6.91
C GLY A 75 6.35 2.02 7.87
N LEU A 76 7.51 2.44 7.35
CA LEU A 76 8.65 2.91 8.13
C LEU A 76 8.48 4.39 8.56
N TRP A 77 7.38 4.69 9.25
CA TRP A 77 6.97 6.06 9.54
C TRP A 77 7.96 6.82 10.45
N PHE A 78 8.47 6.19 11.51
CA PHE A 78 9.46 6.81 12.41
C PHE A 78 10.78 7.10 11.72
N ALA A 79 11.28 6.14 10.92
CA ALA A 79 12.48 6.37 10.13
C ALA A 79 12.24 7.49 9.10
N SER A 80 11.06 7.54 8.48
CA SER A 80 10.71 8.61 7.53
C SER A 80 10.77 10.00 8.18
N LEU A 81 10.37 10.15 9.46
CA LEU A 81 10.49 11.43 10.19
C LEU A 81 11.94 11.90 10.31
N ALA A 82 12.87 11.00 10.67
CA ALA A 82 14.28 11.34 10.77
C ALA A 82 14.87 11.79 9.40
N HIS A 83 14.46 11.13 8.31
CA HIS A 83 14.83 11.54 6.96
C HIS A 83 14.22 12.89 6.58
N ILE A 84 12.98 13.16 6.98
CA ILE A 84 12.35 14.47 6.77
C ILE A 84 13.07 15.57 7.55
N ASP A 85 13.51 15.30 8.78
CA ASP A 85 14.32 16.25 9.56
C ASP A 85 15.62 16.60 8.82
N ALA A 86 16.34 15.61 8.29
CA ALA A 86 17.55 15.82 7.51
C ALA A 86 17.28 16.59 6.19
N LEU A 87 16.17 16.28 5.51
CA LEU A 87 15.72 16.97 4.31
C LEU A 87 15.48 18.46 4.59
N GLU A 88 14.70 18.77 5.63
CA GLU A 88 14.33 20.13 5.97
C GLU A 88 15.52 20.94 6.51
N GLN A 89 16.49 20.31 7.19
CA GLN A 89 17.74 20.95 7.57
C GLN A 89 18.59 21.35 6.36
N ARG A 90 18.62 20.51 5.31
CA ARG A 90 19.46 20.75 4.13
C ARG A 90 18.84 21.70 3.11
N TRP A 91 17.53 21.59 2.88
CA TRP A 91 16.83 22.33 1.81
C TRP A 91 15.71 23.24 2.31
N GLY A 92 15.47 23.30 3.62
CA GLY A 92 14.39 24.08 4.21
C GLY A 92 13.03 23.38 4.15
N ILE A 93 12.06 23.97 4.85
CA ILE A 93 10.68 23.47 4.91
C ILE A 93 9.93 23.94 3.66
N THR A 94 9.40 22.98 2.90
CA THR A 94 8.53 23.20 1.75
C THR A 94 7.14 22.59 1.97
N PRO A 95 6.12 22.97 1.18
CA PRO A 95 4.80 22.34 1.25
C PRO A 95 4.85 20.82 1.05
N ASP A 96 5.71 20.32 0.15
CA ASP A 96 5.87 18.88 -0.08
C ASP A 96 6.47 18.16 1.13
N SER A 97 7.52 18.73 1.74
CA SER A 97 8.10 18.19 2.98
C SER A 97 7.11 18.23 4.14
N THR A 98 6.33 19.32 4.26
CA THR A 98 5.30 19.49 5.29
C THR A 98 4.21 18.44 5.14
N ARG A 99 3.79 18.12 3.90
CA ARG A 99 2.81 17.06 3.63
C ARG A 99 3.31 15.70 4.09
N VAL A 100 4.49 15.26 3.65
CA VAL A 100 5.01 13.94 4.05
C VAL A 100 5.29 13.86 5.56
N ARG A 101 5.67 14.97 6.20
CA ARG A 101 5.78 15.06 7.65
C ARG A 101 4.44 14.88 8.34
N ALA A 102 3.41 15.59 7.88
CA ALA A 102 2.06 15.50 8.44
C ALA A 102 1.52 14.07 8.36
N ASP A 103 1.74 13.39 7.23
CA ASP A 103 1.37 11.99 7.03
C ASP A 103 2.09 11.07 8.04
N ALA A 104 3.39 11.25 8.24
CA ALA A 104 4.17 10.46 9.19
C ALA A 104 3.78 10.74 10.65
N LEU A 105 3.53 11.99 11.02
CA LEU A 105 3.04 12.38 12.35
C LEU A 105 1.69 11.72 12.64
N ARG A 106 0.76 11.74 11.69
CA ARG A 106 -0.56 11.08 11.84
C ARG A 106 -0.41 9.58 12.04
N GLN A 107 0.44 8.93 11.25
CA GLN A 107 0.64 7.47 11.32
C GLN A 107 1.40 7.01 12.57
N THR A 108 2.16 7.91 13.20
CA THR A 108 2.85 7.67 14.47
C THR A 108 2.04 8.10 15.69
N GLY A 109 0.76 8.47 15.52
CA GLY A 109 -0.15 8.84 16.62
C GLY A 109 0.02 10.26 17.17
N GLN A 110 0.87 11.08 16.54
CA GLN A 110 1.11 12.46 16.93
C GLN A 110 0.05 13.39 16.31
N ALA A 111 -1.20 13.25 16.76
CA ALA A 111 -2.36 13.89 16.16
C ALA A 111 -2.29 15.43 16.17
N GLU A 112 -1.92 16.04 17.29
CA GLU A 112 -1.83 17.52 17.41
C GLU A 112 -0.74 18.11 16.49
N PRO A 113 0.52 17.59 16.49
CA PRO A 113 1.52 17.99 15.49
C PRO A 113 1.08 17.77 14.04
N ALA A 114 0.40 16.66 13.75
CA ALA A 114 -0.11 16.38 12.41
C ALA A 114 -1.16 17.41 11.98
N GLU A 115 -2.09 17.76 12.87
CA GLU A 115 -3.12 18.77 12.61
C GLU A 115 -2.49 20.13 12.29
N ALA A 116 -1.52 20.57 13.10
CA ALA A 116 -0.80 21.81 12.86
C ALA A 116 -0.05 21.80 11.52
N ALA A 117 0.55 20.66 11.13
CA ALA A 117 1.21 20.51 9.83
C ALA A 117 0.22 20.54 8.66
N TYR A 118 -0.92 19.85 8.74
CA TYR A 118 -1.95 19.91 7.69
C TYR A 118 -2.57 21.32 7.55
N LYS A 119 -2.79 22.04 8.66
CA LYS A 119 -3.28 23.44 8.61
C LYS A 119 -2.32 24.36 7.84
N ARG A 120 -1.01 24.13 7.93
CA ARG A 120 0.00 24.90 7.16
C ARG A 120 -0.10 24.67 5.64
N LEU A 121 -0.77 23.60 5.19
CA LEU A 121 -0.92 23.31 3.76
C LEU A 121 -2.09 24.06 3.11
N LEU A 122 -3.03 24.62 3.88
CA LEU A 122 -4.32 25.11 3.36
C LEU A 122 -4.23 26.31 2.40
N ASN A 123 -3.06 26.94 2.28
CA ASN A 123 -2.81 28.04 1.34
C ASN A 123 -1.61 27.75 0.43
N THR A 124 -1.38 26.47 0.12
CA THR A 124 -0.25 26.00 -0.68
C THR A 124 -0.73 25.12 -1.84
N PRO A 125 0.13 24.77 -2.81
CA PRO A 125 -0.21 23.77 -3.82
C PRO A 125 -0.64 22.40 -3.25
N GLN A 126 -0.34 22.13 -1.97
CA GLN A 126 -0.75 20.92 -1.24
C GLN A 126 -2.04 21.09 -0.43
N GLU A 127 -2.87 22.12 -0.72
CA GLU A 127 -4.13 22.40 -0.03
C GLU A 127 -5.07 21.17 0.03
N SER A 128 -5.17 20.41 -1.07
CA SER A 128 -5.98 19.17 -1.10
C SER A 128 -5.52 18.16 -0.04
N ALA A 129 -4.21 17.92 0.04
CA ALA A 129 -3.63 17.02 1.03
C ALA A 129 -3.84 17.53 2.47
N GLY A 130 -3.79 18.84 2.67
CA GLY A 130 -4.13 19.49 3.93
C GLY A 130 -5.55 19.17 4.39
N TYR A 131 -6.55 19.46 3.55
CA TYR A 131 -7.94 19.14 3.86
C TYR A 131 -8.19 17.64 4.05
N ARG A 132 -7.60 16.79 3.20
CA ARG A 132 -7.72 15.34 3.34
C ARG A 132 -7.13 14.86 4.67
N GLY A 133 -5.96 15.34 5.05
CA GLY A 133 -5.32 15.01 6.32
C GLY A 133 -6.15 15.40 7.54
N LEU A 134 -6.71 16.61 7.53
CA LEU A 134 -7.65 17.07 8.56
C LEU A 134 -8.91 16.19 8.61
N GLY A 135 -9.45 15.82 7.46
CA GLY A 135 -10.61 14.91 7.37
C GLY A 135 -10.32 13.53 7.96
N LEU A 136 -9.12 12.99 7.73
CA LEU A 136 -8.69 11.72 8.33
C LEU A 136 -8.55 11.83 9.86
N LEU A 137 -8.04 12.94 10.39
CA LEU A 137 -7.97 13.19 11.84
C LEU A 137 -9.36 13.33 12.46
N ALA A 138 -10.28 14.05 11.82
CA ALA A 138 -11.68 14.14 12.25
C ALA A 138 -12.37 12.77 12.26
N GLY A 139 -12.17 11.97 11.21
CA GLY A 139 -12.69 10.60 11.13
C GLY A 139 -12.12 9.66 12.19
N ALA A 140 -10.84 9.81 12.56
CA ALA A 140 -10.22 9.06 13.66
C ALA A 140 -10.81 9.43 15.03
N ARG A 141 -11.26 10.69 15.20
CA ARG A 141 -11.99 11.16 16.39
C ARG A 141 -13.48 10.79 16.37
N GLY A 142 -13.97 10.15 15.30
CA GLY A 142 -15.38 9.78 15.12
C GLY A 142 -16.26 10.93 14.61
N HIS A 143 -15.70 12.10 14.30
CA HIS A 143 -16.44 13.26 13.79
C HIS A 143 -16.65 13.14 12.26
N TYR A 144 -17.45 12.16 11.83
CA TYR A 144 -17.61 11.85 10.41
C TYR A 144 -18.30 12.96 9.61
N ALA A 145 -19.23 13.71 10.20
CA ALA A 145 -19.87 14.84 9.53
C ALA A 145 -18.86 15.97 9.20
N GLU A 146 -17.93 16.25 10.12
CA GLU A 146 -16.83 17.18 9.90
C GLU A 146 -15.87 16.65 8.83
N ALA A 147 -15.51 15.36 8.90
CA ALA A 147 -14.66 14.71 7.92
C ALA A 147 -15.23 14.82 6.50
N VAL A 148 -16.54 14.64 6.30
CA VAL A 148 -17.21 14.84 5.01
C VAL A 148 -16.99 16.25 4.46
N GLN A 149 -17.12 17.29 5.29
CA GLN A 149 -16.91 18.67 4.84
C GLN A 149 -15.47 18.92 4.42
N LEU A 150 -14.51 18.40 5.19
CA LEU A 150 -13.08 18.51 4.88
C LEU A 150 -12.74 17.74 3.59
N PHE A 151 -13.26 16.53 3.41
CA PHE A 151 -13.04 15.78 2.17
C PHE A 151 -13.71 16.44 0.96
N LYS A 152 -14.87 17.08 1.10
CA LYS A 152 -15.49 17.89 0.02
C LYS A 152 -14.61 19.10 -0.35
N GLN A 153 -13.92 19.73 0.60
CA GLN A 153 -12.94 20.77 0.30
C GLN A 153 -11.76 20.21 -0.52
N ALA A 154 -11.19 19.08 -0.09
CA ALA A 154 -10.12 18.41 -0.81
C ALA A 154 -10.55 18.00 -2.23
N GLN A 155 -11.77 17.44 -2.38
CA GLN A 155 -12.29 16.96 -3.67
C GLN A 155 -12.39 18.08 -4.70
N ARG A 156 -12.77 19.30 -4.27
CA ARG A 156 -12.80 20.46 -5.17
C ARG A 156 -11.44 20.83 -5.75
N ARG A 157 -10.34 20.42 -5.12
CA ARG A 157 -8.97 20.67 -5.58
C ARG A 157 -8.44 19.53 -6.42
N THR A 158 -8.75 18.30 -6.04
CA THR A 158 -8.33 17.08 -6.75
C THR A 158 -9.53 16.16 -6.99
N PRO A 159 -10.37 16.43 -8.01
CA PRO A 159 -11.62 15.72 -8.20
C PRO A 159 -11.46 14.27 -8.68
N THR A 160 -10.27 13.89 -9.13
CA THR A 160 -9.95 12.57 -9.69
C THR A 160 -9.06 11.72 -8.78
N ASP A 161 -8.86 12.12 -7.52
CA ASP A 161 -8.13 11.32 -6.54
C ASP A 161 -9.03 10.19 -5.99
N ALA A 162 -8.76 8.97 -6.43
CA ALA A 162 -9.54 7.78 -6.05
C ALA A 162 -9.50 7.49 -4.53
N LEU A 163 -8.36 7.73 -3.87
CA LEU A 163 -8.24 7.50 -2.42
C LEU A 163 -9.08 8.51 -1.65
N LEU A 164 -9.01 9.79 -2.04
CA LEU A 164 -9.83 10.85 -1.46
C LEU A 164 -11.33 10.59 -1.65
N LEU A 165 -11.75 10.19 -2.84
CA LEU A 165 -13.15 9.84 -3.12
C LEU A 165 -13.60 8.64 -2.28
N SER A 166 -12.72 7.65 -2.07
CA SER A 166 -13.00 6.53 -1.18
C SER A 166 -13.16 6.97 0.28
N ASP A 167 -12.30 7.87 0.76
CA ASP A 167 -12.39 8.42 2.12
C ASP A 167 -13.66 9.25 2.32
N LEU A 168 -14.03 10.08 1.34
CA LEU A 168 -15.27 10.86 1.35
C LEU A 168 -16.48 9.92 1.44
N GLY A 169 -16.53 8.90 0.58
CA GLY A 169 -17.60 7.92 0.59
C GLY A 169 -17.71 7.16 1.91
N TYR A 170 -16.59 6.72 2.48
CA TYR A 170 -16.55 6.08 3.78
C TYR A 170 -17.02 7.00 4.91
N ALA A 171 -16.57 8.25 4.91
CA ALA A 171 -17.02 9.23 5.91
C ALA A 171 -18.53 9.50 5.79
N SER A 172 -19.07 9.62 4.57
CA SER A 172 -20.52 9.76 4.34
C SER A 172 -21.30 8.56 4.86
N LEU A 173 -20.83 7.33 4.62
CA LEU A 173 -21.43 6.13 5.20
C LEU A 173 -21.48 6.21 6.73
N ARG A 174 -20.34 6.52 7.37
CA ARG A 174 -20.23 6.60 8.83
C ARG A 174 -21.00 7.77 9.45
N ALA A 175 -21.25 8.83 8.67
CA ALA A 175 -22.12 9.95 9.04
C ALA A 175 -23.62 9.66 8.82
N GLY A 176 -23.98 8.47 8.31
CA GLY A 176 -25.37 8.11 7.99
C GLY A 176 -25.89 8.72 6.68
N GLN A 177 -25.04 9.39 5.91
CA GLN A 177 -25.36 10.00 4.62
C GLN A 177 -25.23 8.96 3.48
N LEU A 178 -26.05 7.91 3.54
CA LEU A 178 -25.94 6.75 2.63
C LEU A 178 -26.08 7.14 1.16
N GLU A 179 -27.01 8.04 0.82
CA GLU A 179 -27.23 8.49 -0.56
C GLU A 179 -26.03 9.27 -1.10
N GLU A 180 -25.43 10.15 -0.29
CA GLU A 180 -24.26 10.95 -0.68
C GLU A 180 -23.01 10.10 -0.89
N ALA A 181 -22.92 8.94 -0.23
CA ALA A 181 -21.77 8.04 -0.34
C ALA A 181 -21.67 7.36 -1.72
N ARG A 182 -22.80 7.17 -2.43
CA ARG A 182 -22.85 6.36 -3.66
C ARG A 182 -21.90 6.86 -4.73
N LEU A 183 -22.03 8.12 -5.13
CA LEU A 183 -21.28 8.69 -6.25
C LEU A 183 -19.75 8.65 -6.03
N PRO A 184 -19.20 9.16 -4.91
CA PRO A 184 -17.75 9.14 -4.71
C PRO A 184 -17.19 7.72 -4.59
N LEU A 185 -17.92 6.78 -3.99
CA LEU A 185 -17.48 5.37 -3.94
C LEU A 185 -17.42 4.72 -5.31
N MET A 186 -18.42 4.97 -6.16
CA MET A 186 -18.43 4.44 -7.53
C MET A 186 -17.29 5.05 -8.37
N GLN A 187 -17.05 6.35 -8.24
CA GLN A 187 -15.93 7.02 -8.90
C GLN A 187 -14.58 6.47 -8.43
N ALA A 188 -14.40 6.28 -7.11
CA ALA A 188 -13.18 5.70 -6.56
C ALA A 188 -12.88 4.31 -7.13
N LEU A 189 -13.90 3.44 -7.18
CA LEU A 189 -13.76 2.08 -7.74
C LEU A 189 -13.48 2.10 -9.24
N GLN A 190 -14.07 3.03 -10.01
CA GLN A 190 -13.82 3.14 -11.44
C GLN A 190 -12.44 3.72 -11.77
N LEU A 191 -11.97 4.69 -10.98
CA LEU A 191 -10.66 5.30 -11.14
C LEU A 191 -9.53 4.34 -10.73
N GLN A 192 -9.76 3.53 -9.70
CA GLN A 192 -8.78 2.55 -9.24
C GLN A 192 -9.45 1.21 -8.88
N PRO A 193 -9.73 0.35 -9.89
CA PRO A 193 -10.42 -0.92 -9.70
C PRO A 193 -9.73 -1.88 -8.73
N ASP A 194 -8.40 -1.85 -8.66
CA ASP A 194 -7.58 -2.74 -7.82
C ASP A 194 -7.38 -2.21 -6.37
N SER A 195 -7.97 -1.05 -6.04
CA SER A 195 -7.87 -0.49 -4.69
C SER A 195 -8.68 -1.32 -3.70
N LYS A 196 -7.99 -2.13 -2.88
CA LYS A 196 -8.61 -2.92 -1.81
C LYS A 196 -9.49 -2.07 -0.89
N GLN A 197 -9.07 -0.83 -0.59
CA GLN A 197 -9.84 0.11 0.21
C GLN A 197 -11.13 0.53 -0.51
N ALA A 198 -11.06 0.92 -1.79
CA ALA A 198 -12.24 1.32 -2.55
C ALA A 198 -13.24 0.16 -2.70
N GLN A 199 -12.75 -1.04 -3.02
CA GLN A 199 -13.58 -2.23 -3.12
C GLN A 199 -14.29 -2.54 -1.78
N ALA A 200 -13.56 -2.51 -0.65
CA ALA A 200 -14.15 -2.76 0.67
C ALA A 200 -15.20 -1.70 1.07
N ASN A 201 -14.95 -0.42 0.75
CA ASN A 201 -15.90 0.66 1.02
C ASN A 201 -17.16 0.56 0.14
N VAL A 202 -17.04 0.10 -1.11
CA VAL A 202 -18.21 -0.22 -1.95
C VAL A 202 -18.99 -1.41 -1.41
N ALA A 203 -18.31 -2.48 -0.98
CA ALA A 203 -18.97 -3.61 -0.34
C ALA A 203 -19.73 -3.17 0.92
N LEU A 204 -19.13 -2.29 1.73
CA LEU A 204 -19.78 -1.68 2.90
C LEU A 204 -21.01 -0.85 2.51
N TYR A 205 -20.95 -0.06 1.44
CA TYR A 205 -22.11 0.68 0.93
C TYR A 205 -23.24 -0.26 0.48
N LEU A 206 -22.91 -1.32 -0.26
CA LEU A 206 -23.89 -2.32 -0.72
C LEU A 206 -24.55 -3.04 0.46
N GLU A 207 -23.77 -3.45 1.46
CA GLU A 207 -24.31 -3.97 2.70
C GLU A 207 -25.19 -2.92 3.40
N ALA A 208 -24.71 -1.71 3.64
CA ALA A 208 -25.47 -0.66 4.33
C ALA A 208 -26.80 -0.31 3.63
N THR A 209 -26.87 -0.41 2.31
CA THR A 209 -28.06 -0.12 1.48
C THR A 209 -28.91 -1.36 1.15
N HIS A 210 -28.76 -2.45 1.91
CA HIS A 210 -29.56 -3.67 1.78
C HIS A 210 -29.43 -4.40 0.44
N GLN A 211 -28.22 -4.39 -0.14
CA GLN A 211 -27.86 -5.12 -1.36
C GLN A 211 -26.77 -6.19 -1.08
N PRO A 212 -27.00 -7.13 -0.14
CA PRO A 212 -25.97 -8.09 0.31
C PRO A 212 -25.52 -9.08 -0.76
N GLU A 213 -26.38 -9.41 -1.74
CA GLU A 213 -26.03 -10.28 -2.85
C GLU A 213 -24.98 -9.64 -3.77
N GLN A 214 -25.18 -8.36 -4.11
CA GLN A 214 -24.21 -7.59 -4.89
C GLN A 214 -22.91 -7.38 -4.10
N ALA A 215 -23.00 -7.13 -2.79
CA ALA A 215 -21.82 -7.04 -1.93
C ALA A 215 -21.03 -8.34 -1.95
N THR A 216 -21.69 -9.49 -1.79
CA THR A 216 -21.09 -10.82 -1.82
C THR A 216 -20.39 -11.09 -3.15
N ALA A 217 -21.08 -10.85 -4.28
CA ALA A 217 -20.51 -11.01 -5.61
C ALA A 217 -19.26 -10.13 -5.83
N LEU A 218 -19.30 -8.86 -5.38
CA LEU A 218 -18.14 -7.96 -5.45
C LEU A 218 -16.99 -8.47 -4.58
N MET A 219 -17.25 -8.91 -3.35
CA MET A 219 -16.23 -9.43 -2.44
C MET A 219 -15.58 -10.70 -3.00
N ASP A 220 -16.36 -11.60 -3.59
CA ASP A 220 -15.88 -12.83 -4.24
C ASP A 220 -15.05 -12.53 -5.49
N ALA A 221 -15.55 -11.66 -6.37
CA ALA A 221 -14.86 -11.28 -7.61
C ALA A 221 -13.47 -10.67 -7.33
N ASN A 222 -13.32 -9.95 -6.22
CA ASN A 222 -12.07 -9.30 -5.81
C ASN A 222 -11.26 -10.13 -4.81
N ARG A 223 -11.65 -11.38 -4.53
CA ARG A 223 -10.96 -12.30 -3.61
C ARG A 223 -10.69 -11.65 -2.25
N MET A 224 -11.66 -10.94 -1.69
CA MET A 224 -11.50 -10.29 -0.40
C MET A 224 -11.28 -11.33 0.71
N PRO A 225 -10.29 -11.14 1.59
CA PRO A 225 -10.08 -12.04 2.72
C PRO A 225 -11.30 -12.13 3.64
N GLU A 226 -11.57 -13.30 4.20
CA GLU A 226 -12.75 -13.51 5.05
C GLU A 226 -12.80 -12.54 6.24
N ALA A 227 -11.65 -12.21 6.84
CA ALA A 227 -11.56 -11.21 7.90
C ALA A 227 -12.09 -9.83 7.44
N THR A 228 -11.76 -9.41 6.22
CA THR A 228 -12.27 -8.15 5.65
C THR A 228 -13.77 -8.24 5.38
N ARG A 229 -14.26 -9.37 4.85
CA ARG A 229 -15.70 -9.59 4.59
C ARG A 229 -16.52 -9.56 5.88
N ALA A 230 -16.00 -10.17 6.94
CA ALA A 230 -16.61 -10.15 8.27
C ALA A 230 -16.65 -8.72 8.84
N ALA A 231 -15.53 -7.97 8.73
CA ALA A 231 -15.47 -6.59 9.17
C ALA A 231 -16.46 -5.68 8.42
N VAL A 232 -16.60 -5.84 7.10
CA VAL A 232 -17.57 -5.11 6.28
C VAL A 232 -19.01 -5.37 6.76
N ARG A 233 -19.39 -6.64 6.93
CA ARG A 233 -20.73 -7.01 7.42
C ARG A 233 -20.99 -6.47 8.83
N ALA A 234 -20.02 -6.58 9.73
CA ALA A 234 -20.12 -6.06 11.09
C ALA A 234 -20.30 -4.54 11.12
N ALA A 235 -19.52 -3.80 10.32
CA ALA A 235 -19.63 -2.35 10.22
C ALA A 235 -21.01 -1.91 9.67
N ALA A 236 -21.54 -2.62 8.67
CA ALA A 236 -22.88 -2.33 8.13
C ALA A 236 -23.97 -2.55 9.17
N LEU A 237 -23.89 -3.62 9.97
CA LEU A 237 -24.84 -3.88 11.07
C LEU A 237 -24.80 -2.77 12.13
N GLN A 238 -23.60 -2.31 12.52
CA GLN A 238 -23.44 -1.20 13.47
C GLN A 238 -24.08 0.09 12.94
N MET A 239 -23.89 0.40 11.66
CA MET A 239 -24.50 1.59 11.04
C MET A 239 -26.03 1.52 11.04
N ARG A 240 -26.61 0.35 10.72
CA ARG A 240 -28.07 0.15 10.75
C ARG A 240 -28.62 0.26 12.17
N ALA A 241 -27.92 -0.31 13.15
CA ALA A 241 -28.31 -0.21 14.56
C ALA A 241 -28.30 1.24 15.05
N ALA A 242 -27.26 2.01 14.69
CA ALA A 242 -27.17 3.44 15.03
C ALA A 242 -28.31 4.25 14.38
N ALA A 243 -28.66 3.97 13.12
CA ALA A 243 -29.79 4.62 12.44
C ALA A 243 -31.14 4.30 13.11
N GLY A 244 -31.35 3.05 13.52
CA GLY A 244 -32.56 2.62 14.23
C GLY A 244 -32.69 3.25 15.62
N SER A 245 -31.60 3.37 16.37
CA SER A 245 -31.59 4.04 17.68
C SER A 245 -31.86 5.54 17.58
N SER A 246 -31.33 6.20 16.54
CA SER A 246 -31.58 7.62 16.28
C SER A 246 -33.06 7.88 15.98
N ALA A 247 -33.66 7.05 15.13
CA ALA A 247 -35.09 7.14 14.79
C ALA A 247 -36.02 6.89 16.00
N ALA A 248 -35.63 6.01 16.94
CA ALA A 248 -36.40 5.74 18.16
C ALA A 248 -36.32 6.88 19.20
N SER A 249 -35.32 7.77 19.10
CA SER A 249 -35.11 8.90 20.02
C SER A 249 -35.68 10.23 19.53
N ALA A 250 -36.22 10.28 18.30
CA ALA A 250 -36.84 11.48 17.75
C ALA A 250 -38.26 11.68 18.32
N PRO A 251 -38.63 12.88 18.80
CA PRO A 251 -40.01 13.13 19.24
C PRO A 251 -40.96 12.96 18.05
N ALA A 252 -42.04 12.23 18.26
CA ALA A 252 -43.07 11.95 17.27
C ALA A 252 -43.78 13.25 16.85
N SER A 253 -43.25 13.95 15.85
CA SER A 253 -43.86 15.13 15.25
C SER A 253 -43.34 15.33 13.83
N ALA A 254 -43.90 14.59 12.87
CA ALA A 254 -44.10 15.01 11.48
C ALA A 254 -44.59 13.82 10.66
N THR A 255 -45.90 13.73 10.49
CA THR A 255 -46.51 12.91 9.43
C THR A 255 -46.26 13.63 8.11
N LEU A 256 -45.17 13.30 7.42
CA LEU A 256 -44.95 13.69 6.02
C LEU A 256 -45.30 12.51 5.12
N GLN A 257 -46.21 12.77 4.18
CA GLN A 257 -46.55 11.86 3.08
C GLN A 257 -45.27 11.41 2.38
N ARG A 258 -45.06 10.09 2.35
CA ARG A 258 -44.01 9.46 1.55
C ARG A 258 -44.52 9.37 0.10
N ASP A 259 -44.06 10.27 -0.76
CA ASP A 259 -43.95 9.95 -2.19
C ASP A 259 -42.89 8.87 -2.35
N GLU A 260 -43.23 7.80 -3.09
CA GLU A 260 -42.32 6.70 -3.39
C GLU A 260 -41.10 7.21 -4.18
N PRO A 261 -39.87 7.07 -3.65
CA PRO A 261 -38.68 7.19 -4.48
C PRO A 261 -38.55 5.91 -5.29
N THR A 262 -38.58 6.04 -6.61
CA THR A 262 -38.24 4.98 -7.55
C THR A 262 -36.87 4.40 -7.16
N ALA A 263 -36.84 3.15 -6.72
CA ALA A 263 -35.61 2.48 -6.33
C ALA A 263 -34.57 2.54 -7.48
N PRO A 264 -33.33 2.98 -7.23
CA PRO A 264 -32.31 2.99 -8.27
C PRO A 264 -32.02 1.54 -8.70
N LEU A 265 -31.91 1.33 -10.01
CA LEU A 265 -31.60 0.03 -10.61
C LEU A 265 -30.35 -0.61 -9.96
N PRO A 266 -30.30 -1.95 -9.81
CA PRO A 266 -29.15 -2.65 -9.25
C PRO A 266 -27.87 -2.30 -10.01
N LEU A 267 -26.75 -2.17 -9.29
CA LEU A 267 -25.44 -1.89 -9.88
C LEU A 267 -25.05 -3.04 -10.80
N ALA A 268 -25.26 -2.87 -12.11
CA ALA A 268 -24.70 -3.75 -13.12
C ALA A 268 -23.18 -3.51 -13.18
N LEU A 269 -22.44 -4.19 -12.32
CA LEU A 269 -20.99 -4.38 -12.48
C LEU A 269 -20.82 -5.15 -13.79
N LYS A 270 -20.60 -4.43 -14.90
CA LYS A 270 -20.25 -5.07 -16.17
C LYS A 270 -19.01 -5.93 -15.90
N PRO A 271 -19.02 -7.23 -16.21
CA PRO A 271 -17.82 -8.04 -16.09
C PRO A 271 -16.74 -7.40 -16.97
N THR A 272 -15.67 -6.93 -16.35
CA THR A 272 -14.54 -6.34 -17.05
C THR A 272 -13.95 -7.42 -17.93
N ARG A 273 -14.33 -7.42 -19.22
CA ARG A 273 -13.76 -8.29 -20.23
C ARG A 273 -12.38 -7.75 -20.58
N TRP A 274 -11.43 -7.94 -19.68
CA TRP A 274 -10.00 -7.76 -19.95
C TRP A 274 -9.24 -9.08 -19.76
N ALA A 275 -9.84 -10.18 -20.22
CA ALA A 275 -9.09 -11.34 -20.64
C ALA A 275 -8.72 -11.10 -22.11
N GLY A 276 -7.47 -10.71 -22.38
CA GLY A 276 -7.03 -10.55 -23.78
C GLY A 276 -5.78 -9.75 -24.08
N MET A 277 -4.83 -9.55 -23.17
CA MET A 277 -3.44 -9.20 -23.54
C MET A 277 -2.45 -9.89 -22.61
N GLY A 278 -2.55 -11.22 -22.60
CA GLY A 278 -1.55 -12.14 -22.04
C GLY A 278 -1.40 -13.31 -23.02
N GLY A 279 -1.07 -12.98 -24.27
CA GLY A 279 -0.80 -13.95 -25.32
C GLY A 279 0.61 -13.71 -25.84
N VAL A 280 1.48 -14.69 -25.62
CA VAL A 280 2.84 -14.78 -26.16
C VAL A 280 2.83 -14.39 -27.63
N ARG A 281 3.48 -13.27 -27.97
CA ARG A 281 3.76 -12.91 -29.37
C ARG A 281 5.01 -13.67 -29.79
N THR A 282 4.85 -14.77 -30.51
CA THR A 282 5.94 -15.37 -31.28
C THR A 282 6.29 -14.46 -32.46
N ALA A 283 7.58 -14.46 -32.82
CA ALA A 283 8.27 -13.48 -33.65
C ALA A 283 7.93 -13.47 -35.16
N ALA A 284 6.66 -13.60 -35.55
CA ALA A 284 6.26 -13.67 -36.97
C ALA A 284 5.22 -12.62 -37.41
N GLN A 285 4.90 -11.62 -36.59
CA GLN A 285 3.88 -10.60 -36.93
C GLN A 285 4.37 -9.19 -36.66
N LEU A 286 5.38 -8.76 -37.42
CA LEU A 286 5.70 -7.34 -37.64
C LEU A 286 6.10 -7.14 -39.10
N ASN A 287 5.15 -7.28 -40.03
CA ASN A 287 5.22 -6.56 -41.31
C ASN A 287 3.87 -6.54 -42.05
N PRO A 288 3.15 -5.40 -42.09
CA PRO A 288 2.08 -5.19 -43.05
C PRO A 288 2.52 -4.15 -44.08
N SER A 289 3.30 -4.57 -45.07
CA SER A 289 3.40 -3.83 -46.33
C SER A 289 2.54 -4.53 -47.37
N ALA A 290 1.42 -3.88 -47.68
CA ALA A 290 0.73 -3.88 -48.96
C ALA A 290 0.41 -5.24 -49.60
N SER A 291 -0.83 -5.65 -49.37
CA SER A 291 -1.69 -6.27 -50.37
C SER A 291 -1.60 -5.52 -51.71
N ALA A 292 -1.09 -6.18 -52.75
CA ALA A 292 -1.69 -6.19 -54.08
C ALA A 292 -0.97 -7.21 -54.96
N ALA A 293 -1.75 -8.09 -55.59
CA ALA A 293 -1.49 -8.84 -56.82
C ALA A 293 -1.51 -10.37 -56.63
N ASP A 294 -2.70 -10.94 -56.80
CA ASP A 294 -2.83 -12.23 -57.48
C ASP A 294 -4.00 -12.12 -58.46
N ALA A 295 -3.66 -12.14 -59.75
CA ALA A 295 -4.36 -12.80 -60.86
C ALA A 295 -4.23 -12.01 -62.17
N ARG A 296 -3.31 -12.45 -63.05
CA ARG A 296 -3.61 -13.00 -64.41
C ARG A 296 -2.35 -13.02 -65.30
N LEU A 297 -1.87 -14.25 -65.54
CA LEU A 297 -1.31 -14.84 -66.77
C LEU A 297 -0.85 -13.91 -67.93
N SER A 298 0.49 -13.88 -68.17
CA SER A 298 1.31 -13.98 -69.43
C SER A 298 0.87 -13.38 -70.79
N PRO A 299 1.77 -13.20 -71.81
CA PRO A 299 3.26 -13.11 -71.86
C PRO A 299 3.87 -11.94 -72.74
N ASN A 300 5.14 -11.56 -72.47
CA ASN A 300 6.27 -11.08 -73.35
C ASN A 300 6.06 -10.08 -74.55
N PRO A 301 7.11 -9.53 -75.21
CA PRO A 301 8.47 -9.08 -74.81
C PRO A 301 8.78 -7.62 -75.29
N THR A 302 9.88 -7.01 -74.80
CA THR A 302 10.94 -6.24 -75.54
C THR A 302 11.61 -5.13 -74.72
N SER A 303 12.95 -5.14 -74.76
CA SER A 303 13.98 -4.22 -74.25
C SER A 303 13.92 -2.81 -74.91
N PRO A 304 14.84 -1.83 -74.66
CA PRO A 304 16.02 -1.80 -73.78
C PRO A 304 16.22 -0.52 -72.93
N ARG A 305 17.27 -0.60 -72.10
CA ARG A 305 17.96 0.46 -71.35
C ARG A 305 18.36 1.65 -72.22
N GLY A 306 18.24 2.84 -71.63
CA GLY A 306 19.06 4.02 -71.94
C GLY A 306 19.41 4.74 -70.65
N THR A 307 20.69 4.70 -70.30
CA THR A 307 21.43 5.57 -69.34
C THR A 307 21.52 7.01 -69.94
N PRO A 308 22.21 8.02 -69.39
CA PRO A 308 23.36 8.06 -68.46
C PRO A 308 23.01 8.05 -66.96
#